data_AF-A0A834M512-F1
#
_entry.id   AF-A0A834M512-F1
#
_cell.length_a   1.000
_cell.length_b   1.000
_cell.length_c   1.000
_cell.angle_alpha   90.00
_cell.angle_beta   90.00
_cell.angle_gamma   90.00
#
_symmetry.space_group_name_H-M   'P 1'
#
loop_
_entity.id
_entity.type
_entity.pdbx_description
1 polymer ?
#
loop_
_entity_poly.entity_id
_entity_poly.type
_entity_poly.pdbx_seq_one_letter_code
_entity_poly.pdbx_strand_id
1 'polypeptide(L)'
;MSQEHISFHSKRSSSISNHSDEDDIEAKHSSLSYKERRREAHTQAEQKRRDAIKKGYDTLQELVPTCQQNDVSGYKLSKATVLQKSIDYIQYMQQQKKKQEEERNALRKEVIALRIMQTNYEQIVKAQHSQPGHTETPVSDEVKFSVFQAIMDQLFNTFSTISVSNFSELSAGVFGWLEEYCKPQTLKDTVFQVLRRHSSQMRG
;
A
#
# COMPACT_ATOMS: atom_id res chain seq x y z
N MET A 1 1.46 -1.68 -56.88
CA MET A 1 1.31 -0.30 -57.40
C MET A 1 1.48 0.63 -56.22
N SER A 2 2.48 1.50 -56.07
CA SER A 2 3.72 1.77 -56.79
C SER A 2 4.65 2.44 -55.77
N GLN A 3 5.94 2.11 -55.79
CA GLN A 3 6.98 2.85 -55.08
C GLN A 3 7.26 4.15 -55.85
N GLU A 4 7.40 5.28 -55.16
CA GLU A 4 8.03 6.47 -55.73
C GLU A 4 9.34 6.76 -54.99
N HIS A 5 10.43 6.39 -55.65
CA HIS A 5 11.77 6.92 -55.42
C HIS A 5 11.87 8.28 -56.11
N ILE A 6 12.17 9.33 -55.35
CA ILE A 6 12.53 10.63 -55.93
C ILE A 6 14.06 10.77 -55.87
N SER A 7 14.68 10.60 -57.03
CA SER A 7 16.07 10.96 -57.31
C SER A 7 16.10 12.34 -57.95
N PHE A 8 16.82 13.29 -57.36
CA PHE A 8 17.11 14.57 -58.02
C PHE A 8 18.59 14.67 -58.40
N HIS A 9 18.79 14.79 -59.72
CA HIS A 9 20.06 14.95 -60.39
C HIS A 9 20.67 16.32 -60.10
N SER A 10 21.97 16.33 -59.82
CA SER A 10 22.82 17.52 -59.84
C SER A 10 23.27 17.81 -61.27
N LYS A 11 22.96 18.99 -61.80
CA LYS A 11 23.64 19.54 -62.99
C LYS A 11 24.13 20.96 -62.71
N ARG A 12 25.43 21.09 -62.94
CA ARG A 12 26.34 22.22 -62.76
C ARG A 12 26.09 23.29 -63.83
N SER A 13 26.36 24.56 -63.52
CA SER A 13 26.78 25.57 -64.51
C SER A 13 27.61 26.64 -63.82
N SER A 14 28.83 26.82 -64.32
CA SER A 14 29.77 27.87 -63.94
C SER A 14 29.76 28.95 -65.01
N SER A 15 29.77 30.21 -64.60
CA SER A 15 30.14 31.34 -65.47
C SER A 15 31.01 32.28 -64.67
N ILE A 16 32.21 32.55 -65.19
CA ILE A 16 33.20 33.49 -64.66
C ILE A 16 33.07 34.76 -65.50
N SER A 17 32.95 35.92 -64.84
CA SER A 17 33.14 37.24 -65.44
C SER A 17 33.85 38.13 -64.43
N ASN A 18 34.91 38.79 -64.91
CA ASN A 18 35.90 39.58 -64.17
C ASN A 18 35.34 40.91 -63.63
N HIS A 19 36.08 41.43 -62.63
CA HIS A 19 36.23 42.84 -62.22
C HIS A 19 35.37 43.32 -61.03
N SER A 20 35.99 43.35 -59.83
CA SER A 20 35.82 44.31 -58.73
C SER A 20 36.61 43.81 -57.51
N ASP A 21 37.86 44.24 -57.34
CA ASP A 21 38.68 43.85 -56.17
C ASP A 21 38.33 44.61 -54.88
N GLU A 22 37.33 45.51 -54.90
CA GLU A 22 36.79 46.17 -53.70
C GLU A 22 35.55 45.46 -53.11
N ASP A 23 34.78 44.72 -53.90
CA ASP A 23 33.58 43.99 -53.44
C ASP A 23 33.92 42.65 -52.73
N ASP A 24 35.12 42.08 -52.95
CA ASP A 24 35.54 40.80 -52.34
C ASP A 24 35.81 40.92 -50.84
N ILE A 25 36.22 42.10 -50.36
CA ILE A 25 36.48 42.33 -48.92
C ILE A 25 35.17 42.46 -48.14
N GLU A 26 34.16 43.14 -48.69
CA GLU A 26 32.85 43.29 -48.05
C GLU A 26 32.04 41.99 -48.08
N ALA A 27 32.10 41.22 -49.18
CA ALA A 27 31.51 39.89 -49.27
C ALA A 27 32.19 38.88 -48.33
N LYS A 28 33.53 38.94 -48.18
CA LYS A 28 34.24 38.14 -47.16
C LYS A 28 33.83 38.55 -45.75
N HIS A 29 33.74 39.85 -45.44
CA HIS A 29 33.38 40.32 -44.10
C HIS A 29 31.94 39.95 -43.72
N SER A 30 30.98 40.05 -44.65
CA SER A 30 29.60 39.60 -44.44
C SER A 30 29.49 38.07 -44.32
N SER A 31 30.28 37.31 -45.10
CA SER A 31 30.33 35.85 -45.00
C SER A 31 30.97 35.36 -43.69
N LEU A 32 31.96 36.11 -43.18
CA LEU A 32 32.60 35.87 -41.89
C LEU A 32 31.62 36.17 -40.75
N SER A 33 30.89 37.29 -40.82
CA SER A 33 29.81 37.65 -39.89
C SER A 33 28.66 36.63 -39.88
N TYR A 34 28.28 36.09 -41.05
CA TYR A 34 27.27 35.03 -41.15
C TYR A 34 27.76 33.70 -40.54
N LYS A 35 29.02 33.32 -40.81
CA LYS A 35 29.66 32.15 -40.18
C LYS A 35 29.78 32.31 -38.67
N GLU A 36 30.04 33.51 -38.18
CA GLU A 36 30.09 33.86 -36.77
C GLU A 36 28.71 33.76 -36.11
N ARG A 37 27.68 34.38 -36.69
CA ARG A 37 26.28 34.24 -36.23
C ARG A 37 25.83 32.77 -36.18
N ARG A 38 26.22 31.97 -37.18
CA ARG A 38 25.93 30.52 -37.20
C ARG A 38 26.65 29.77 -36.07
N ARG A 39 27.92 30.13 -35.78
CA ARG A 39 28.66 29.57 -34.65
C ARG A 39 28.03 29.94 -33.32
N GLU A 40 27.64 31.20 -33.13
CA GLU A 40 26.95 31.65 -31.92
C GLU A 40 25.63 30.92 -31.70
N ALA A 41 24.78 30.82 -32.73
CA ALA A 41 23.53 30.08 -32.66
C ALA A 41 23.75 28.61 -32.30
N HIS A 42 24.78 27.97 -32.87
CA HIS A 42 25.15 26.60 -32.55
C HIS A 42 25.59 26.46 -31.08
N THR A 43 26.43 27.38 -30.59
CA THR A 43 26.88 27.40 -29.19
C THR A 43 25.71 27.61 -28.23
N GLN A 44 24.78 28.52 -28.55
CA GLN A 44 23.58 28.75 -27.74
C GLN A 44 22.67 27.51 -27.69
N ALA A 45 22.45 26.85 -28.83
CA ALA A 45 21.67 25.62 -28.89
C ALA A 45 22.32 24.50 -28.06
N GLU A 46 23.64 24.37 -28.14
CA GLU A 46 24.40 23.40 -27.35
C GLU A 46 24.34 23.69 -25.85
N GLN A 47 24.46 24.95 -25.45
CA GLN A 47 24.33 25.36 -24.06
C GLN A 47 22.94 25.02 -23.52
N LYS A 48 21.88 25.36 -24.25
CA LYS A 48 20.50 24.99 -23.89
C LYS A 48 20.33 23.48 -23.73
N ARG A 49 20.94 22.67 -24.61
CA ARG A 49 20.94 21.20 -24.51
C ARG A 49 21.63 20.74 -23.22
N ARG A 50 22.78 21.32 -22.90
CA ARG A 50 23.56 20.98 -21.68
C ARG A 50 22.81 21.37 -20.41
N ASP A 51 22.14 22.51 -20.39
CA ASP A 51 21.35 22.98 -19.26
C ASP A 51 20.13 22.07 -19.02
N ALA A 52 19.47 21.63 -20.09
CA ALA A 52 18.39 20.65 -20.00
C ALA A 52 18.87 19.30 -19.43
N ILE A 53 20.04 18.81 -19.87
CA ILE A 53 20.65 17.59 -19.32
C ILE A 53 21.00 17.78 -17.84
N LYS A 54 21.60 18.93 -17.47
CA LYS A 54 21.95 19.23 -16.08
C LYS A 54 20.71 19.21 -15.19
N LYS A 55 19.63 19.88 -15.62
CA LYS A 55 18.34 19.84 -14.91
C LYS A 55 17.80 18.41 -14.76
N GLY A 56 17.96 17.58 -15.80
CA GLY A 56 17.60 16.16 -15.72
C GLY A 56 18.38 15.38 -14.66
N TYR A 57 19.68 15.66 -14.50
CA TYR A 57 20.48 15.08 -13.42
C TYR A 57 20.04 15.56 -12.03
N ASP A 58 19.72 16.85 -11.89
CA ASP A 58 19.26 17.41 -10.63
C ASP A 58 17.93 16.76 -10.20
N THR A 59 16.96 16.62 -11.12
CA THR A 59 15.71 15.89 -10.86
C THR A 59 15.94 14.41 -10.56
N LEU A 60 16.90 13.76 -11.24
CA LEU A 60 17.20 12.35 -10.99
C LEU A 60 17.79 12.12 -9.60
N GLN A 61 18.62 13.04 -9.11
CA GLN A 61 19.15 12.99 -7.74
C GLN A 61 18.04 13.16 -6.70
N GLU A 62 17.05 14.02 -6.98
CA GLU A 62 15.88 14.20 -6.11
C GLU A 62 14.97 12.96 -6.09
N LEU A 63 14.76 12.28 -7.22
CA LEU A 63 13.86 11.11 -7.27
C LEU A 63 14.48 9.83 -6.70
N VAL A 64 15.80 9.74 -6.65
CA VAL A 64 16.52 8.53 -6.23
C VAL A 64 16.99 8.70 -4.77
N PRO A 65 16.38 8.00 -3.79
CA PRO A 65 16.67 8.22 -2.37
C PRO A 65 18.14 8.01 -2.00
N THR A 66 18.80 7.06 -2.66
CA THR A 66 20.22 6.76 -2.43
C THR A 66 21.16 7.86 -2.94
N CYS A 67 20.68 8.76 -3.82
CA CYS A 67 21.42 9.95 -4.24
C CYS A 67 21.31 11.07 -3.20
N GLN A 68 20.14 11.25 -2.59
CA GLN A 68 19.88 12.29 -1.57
C GLN A 68 20.68 12.09 -0.28
N GLN A 69 20.96 10.85 0.13
CA GLN A 69 21.65 10.55 1.40
C GLN A 69 23.05 11.17 1.51
N ASN A 70 23.68 11.51 0.39
CA ASN A 70 25.04 12.06 0.35
C ASN A 70 25.09 13.60 0.35
N ASP A 71 23.96 14.30 0.18
CA ASP A 71 23.92 15.78 0.23
C ASP A 71 24.32 16.33 1.61
N VAL A 72 24.26 15.50 2.66
CA VAL A 72 24.70 15.84 4.02
C VAL A 72 26.22 16.07 4.11
N SER A 73 27.00 15.51 3.18
CA SER A 73 28.46 15.62 3.16
C SER A 73 29.00 16.79 2.33
N GLY A 74 28.13 17.55 1.65
CA GLY A 74 28.52 18.63 0.75
C GLY A 74 29.24 18.18 -0.54
N TYR A 75 29.40 16.86 -0.75
CA TYR A 75 30.11 16.31 -1.90
C TYR A 75 29.15 15.98 -3.05
N LYS A 76 29.30 16.68 -4.18
CA LYS A 76 28.47 16.44 -5.38
C LYS A 76 28.77 15.06 -5.97
N LEU A 77 27.74 14.23 -6.14
CA LEU A 77 27.90 12.92 -6.77
C LEU A 77 28.38 13.04 -8.22
N SER A 78 29.21 12.08 -8.63
CA SER A 78 29.61 11.98 -10.04
C SER A 78 28.40 11.59 -10.90
N LYS A 79 28.37 12.08 -12.15
CA LYS A 79 27.30 11.73 -13.12
C LYS A 79 27.15 10.22 -13.30
N ALA A 80 28.27 9.49 -13.36
CA ALA A 80 28.27 8.03 -13.49
C ALA A 80 27.61 7.37 -12.26
N THR A 81 27.92 7.84 -11.05
CA THR A 81 27.33 7.33 -9.81
C THR A 81 25.82 7.58 -9.76
N VAL A 82 25.36 8.78 -10.15
CA VAL A 82 23.92 9.09 -10.19
C VAL A 82 23.20 8.14 -11.13
N LEU A 83 23.73 7.93 -12.34
CA LEU A 83 23.13 7.00 -13.30
C LEU A 83 23.08 5.56 -12.75
N GLN A 84 24.17 5.08 -12.16
CA GLN A 84 24.21 3.73 -11.59
C GLN A 84 23.19 3.55 -10.47
N LYS A 85 23.17 4.47 -9.49
CA LYS A 85 22.19 4.46 -8.40
C LYS A 85 20.75 4.50 -8.91
N SER A 86 20.52 5.20 -10.02
CA SER A 86 19.21 5.28 -10.65
C SER A 86 18.79 3.96 -11.30
N ILE A 87 19.72 3.27 -11.96
CA ILE A 87 19.48 1.94 -12.54
C ILE A 87 19.11 0.95 -11.42
N ASP A 88 19.92 0.93 -10.36
CA ASP A 88 19.70 0.06 -9.21
C ASP A 88 18.33 0.35 -8.56
N TYR A 89 17.96 1.63 -8.44
CA TYR A 89 16.67 2.02 -7.88
C TYR A 89 15.49 1.62 -8.78
N ILE A 90 15.61 1.74 -10.11
CA ILE A 90 14.57 1.26 -11.04
C ILE A 90 14.39 -0.26 -10.90
N GLN A 91 15.48 -1.03 -10.85
CA GLN A 91 15.43 -2.47 -10.65
C GLN A 91 14.77 -2.84 -9.31
N TYR A 92 15.16 -2.14 -8.24
CA TYR A 92 14.53 -2.27 -6.93
C TYR A 92 13.02 -2.00 -6.99
N MET A 93 12.60 -0.89 -7.61
CA MET A 93 11.18 -0.52 -7.73
C MET A 93 10.40 -1.53 -8.57
N GLN A 94 10.98 -2.08 -9.63
CA GLN A 94 10.36 -3.15 -10.42
C GLN A 94 10.16 -4.42 -9.58
N GLN A 95 11.16 -4.80 -8.78
CA GLN A 95 11.05 -5.95 -7.88
C GLN A 95 9.99 -5.73 -6.79
N GLN A 96 9.94 -4.53 -6.19
CA GLN A 96 8.91 -4.19 -5.20
C GLN A 96 7.50 -4.22 -5.82
N LYS A 97 7.34 -3.65 -7.02
CA LYS A 97 6.07 -3.69 -7.75
C LYS A 97 5.62 -5.14 -8.00
N LYS A 98 6.52 -6.00 -8.48
CA LYS A 98 6.22 -7.42 -8.71
C LYS A 98 5.77 -8.12 -7.42
N LYS A 99 6.50 -7.90 -6.32
CA LYS A 99 6.15 -8.47 -5.00
C LYS A 99 4.76 -8.03 -4.55
N GLN A 100 4.45 -6.73 -4.64
CA GLN A 100 3.13 -6.21 -4.28
C GLN A 100 2.01 -6.76 -5.17
N GLU A 101 2.27 -6.94 -6.47
CA GLU A 101 1.30 -7.55 -7.39
C GLU A 101 1.02 -9.02 -7.04
N GLU A 102 2.05 -9.78 -6.68
CA GLU A 102 1.94 -11.17 -6.23
C GLU A 102 1.13 -11.28 -4.92
N GLU A 103 1.46 -10.46 -3.91
CA GLU A 103 0.72 -10.40 -2.64
C GLU A 103 -0.75 -10.02 -2.85
N ARG A 104 -1.02 -8.99 -3.65
CA ARG A 104 -2.37 -8.58 -4.01
C ARG A 104 -3.15 -9.71 -4.68
N ASN A 105 -2.51 -10.46 -5.58
CA ASN A 105 -3.15 -11.58 -6.27
C ASN A 105 -3.42 -12.75 -5.31
N ALA A 106 -2.53 -13.01 -4.35
CA ALA A 106 -2.73 -14.02 -3.30
C ALA A 106 -3.93 -13.66 -2.41
N LEU A 107 -3.98 -12.43 -1.90
CA LEU A 107 -5.09 -11.93 -1.08
C LEU A 107 -6.43 -12.00 -1.82
N ARG A 108 -6.45 -11.66 -3.12
CA ARG A 108 -7.67 -11.81 -3.94
C ARG A 108 -8.15 -13.25 -4.03
N LYS A 109 -7.24 -14.22 -4.18
CA LYS A 109 -7.59 -15.65 -4.19
C LYS A 109 -8.15 -16.09 -2.84
N GLU A 110 -7.56 -15.65 -1.74
CA GLU A 110 -8.03 -15.94 -0.39
C GLU A 110 -9.44 -15.40 -0.14
N VAL A 111 -9.71 -14.14 -0.54
CA VAL A 111 -11.06 -13.55 -0.44
C VAL A 111 -12.08 -14.38 -1.23
N ILE A 112 -11.73 -14.83 -2.43
CA ILE A 112 -12.62 -15.69 -3.23
C ILE A 112 -12.86 -17.02 -2.52
N ALA A 113 -11.82 -17.67 -2.00
CA ALA A 113 -11.95 -18.93 -1.28
C ALA A 113 -12.84 -18.79 -0.03
N LEU A 114 -12.64 -17.74 0.76
CA LEU A 114 -13.46 -17.45 1.94
C LEU A 114 -14.92 -17.19 1.57
N ARG A 115 -15.20 -16.48 0.47
CA ARG A 115 -16.57 -16.28 -0.02
C ARG A 115 -17.24 -17.59 -0.44
N ILE A 116 -16.50 -18.49 -1.08
CA ILE A 116 -17.00 -19.83 -1.44
C ILE A 116 -17.33 -20.61 -0.16
N MET A 117 -16.43 -20.62 0.83
CA MET A 117 -16.66 -21.28 2.11
C MET A 117 -17.88 -20.71 2.83
N GLN A 118 -17.99 -19.38 2.93
CA GLN A 118 -19.16 -18.72 3.52
C GLN A 118 -20.46 -19.17 2.83
N THR A 119 -20.48 -19.12 1.49
CA THR A 119 -21.66 -19.54 0.72
C THR A 119 -22.03 -21.00 1.00
N ASN A 120 -21.03 -21.88 1.12
CA ASN A 120 -21.25 -23.28 1.44
C ASN A 120 -21.82 -23.48 2.86
N TYR A 121 -21.28 -22.79 3.86
CA TYR A 121 -21.83 -22.84 5.22
C TYR A 121 -23.25 -22.27 5.30
N GLU A 122 -23.54 -21.17 4.61
CA GLU A 122 -24.89 -20.60 4.53
C GLU A 122 -25.89 -21.59 3.93
N GLN A 123 -25.47 -22.37 2.91
CA GLN A 123 -26.31 -23.42 2.31
C GLN A 123 -26.55 -24.58 3.30
N ILE A 124 -25.52 -25.04 4.01
CA ILE A 124 -25.64 -26.10 5.02
C ILE A 124 -26.59 -25.66 6.13
N VAL A 125 -26.42 -24.45 6.65
CA VAL A 125 -27.29 -23.89 7.70
C VAL A 125 -28.73 -23.82 7.21
N LYS A 126 -28.99 -23.32 6.00
CA LYS A 126 -30.34 -23.28 5.42
C LYS A 126 -30.93 -24.68 5.26
N ALA A 127 -30.15 -25.66 4.79
CA ALA A 127 -30.59 -27.05 4.64
C ALA A 127 -30.94 -27.71 5.99
N GLN A 128 -30.16 -27.44 7.05
CA GLN A 128 -30.47 -27.91 8.40
C GLN A 128 -31.77 -27.29 8.95
N HIS A 129 -32.01 -26.00 8.69
CA HIS A 129 -33.27 -25.33 9.09
C HIS A 129 -34.50 -25.81 8.30
N SER A 130 -34.31 -26.44 7.14
CA SER A 130 -35.39 -26.93 6.28
C SER A 130 -35.66 -28.44 6.42
N GLN A 131 -34.93 -29.14 7.30
CA GLN A 131 -35.24 -30.53 7.69
C GLN A 131 -36.38 -30.54 8.73
N PRO A 132 -37.57 -31.11 8.41
CA PRO A 132 -38.65 -31.24 9.35
C PRO A 132 -38.34 -32.40 10.31
N GLY A 133 -37.78 -32.08 11.47
CA GLY A 133 -37.45 -33.07 12.52
C GLY A 133 -36.25 -32.74 13.41
N HIS A 134 -35.48 -31.70 13.09
CA HIS A 134 -34.44 -31.15 13.97
C HIS A 134 -34.77 -29.71 14.39
N THR A 135 -35.94 -29.53 14.97
CA THR A 135 -36.22 -28.37 15.80
C THR A 135 -35.65 -28.65 17.19
N GLU A 136 -34.32 -28.57 17.35
CA GLU A 136 -33.88 -27.90 18.57
C GLU A 136 -34.32 -26.45 18.36
N THR A 137 -35.49 -26.10 18.90
CA THR A 137 -35.95 -24.72 18.95
C THR A 137 -34.76 -23.88 19.41
N PRO A 138 -34.19 -23.00 18.55
CA PRO A 138 -33.06 -22.19 18.97
C PRO A 138 -33.54 -21.40 20.17
N VAL A 139 -32.96 -21.68 21.33
CA VAL A 139 -33.21 -20.90 22.54
C VAL A 139 -32.92 -19.46 22.15
N SER A 140 -33.94 -18.60 22.22
CA SER A 140 -33.84 -17.19 21.81
C SER A 140 -32.64 -16.55 22.48
N ASP A 141 -31.95 -15.65 21.78
CA ASP A 141 -30.82 -14.92 22.37
C ASP A 141 -31.26 -14.18 23.65
N GLU A 142 -32.53 -13.76 23.73
CA GLU A 142 -33.14 -13.20 24.94
C GLU A 142 -33.04 -14.15 26.15
N VAL A 143 -33.32 -15.44 25.93
CA VAL A 143 -33.23 -16.46 26.99
C VAL A 143 -31.76 -16.73 27.34
N LYS A 144 -30.85 -16.72 26.36
CA LYS A 144 -29.42 -16.85 26.63
C LYS A 144 -28.89 -15.68 27.46
N PHE A 145 -29.29 -14.46 27.12
CA PHE A 145 -28.94 -13.24 27.87
C PHE A 145 -29.52 -13.28 29.28
N SER A 146 -30.78 -13.70 29.46
CA SER A 146 -31.38 -13.81 30.78
C SER A 146 -30.69 -14.85 31.67
N VAL A 147 -30.30 -16.00 31.10
CA VAL A 147 -29.50 -17.01 31.82
C VAL A 147 -28.12 -16.47 32.20
N PHE A 148 -27.43 -15.81 31.27
CA PHE A 148 -26.11 -15.21 31.53
C PHE A 148 -26.20 -14.15 32.64
N GLN A 149 -27.17 -13.24 32.54
CA GLN A 149 -27.42 -12.22 33.55
C GLN A 149 -27.66 -12.88 34.92
N ALA A 150 -28.52 -13.89 34.98
CA ALA A 150 -28.83 -14.58 36.24
C ALA A 150 -27.61 -15.31 36.84
N ILE A 151 -26.65 -15.78 36.03
CA ILE A 151 -25.38 -16.33 36.52
C ILE A 151 -24.49 -15.21 37.07
N MET A 152 -24.36 -14.10 36.33
CA MET A 152 -23.53 -12.97 36.74
C MET A 152 -24.05 -12.31 38.02
N ASP A 153 -25.36 -12.17 38.18
CA ASP A 153 -25.98 -11.63 39.40
C ASP A 153 -25.70 -12.52 40.62
N GLN A 154 -25.71 -13.85 40.45
CA GLN A 154 -25.36 -14.78 41.53
C GLN A 154 -23.89 -14.64 41.95
N LEU A 155 -22.98 -14.56 40.98
CA LEU A 155 -21.55 -14.34 41.25
C LEU A 155 -21.28 -12.96 41.87
N PHE A 156 -22.01 -11.94 41.45
CA PHE A 156 -21.88 -10.60 42.02
C PHE A 156 -22.38 -10.55 43.48
N ASN A 157 -23.48 -11.25 43.79
CA ASN A 157 -23.97 -11.36 45.16
C ASN A 157 -23.01 -12.08 46.09
N THR A 158 -22.28 -13.10 45.62
CA THR A 158 -21.25 -13.73 46.44
C THR A 158 -20.02 -12.83 46.57
N PHE A 159 -19.69 -12.07 45.52
CA PHE A 159 -18.58 -11.11 45.56
C PHE A 159 -18.82 -9.93 46.50
N SER A 160 -20.07 -9.47 46.63
CA SER A 160 -20.43 -8.34 47.51
C SER A 160 -20.20 -8.61 49.00
N THR A 161 -19.90 -9.86 49.38
CA THR A 161 -19.47 -10.23 50.73
C THR A 161 -18.01 -9.84 51.04
N ILE A 162 -17.23 -9.48 50.02
CA ILE A 162 -15.83 -9.08 50.16
C ILE A 162 -15.73 -7.59 50.47
N SER A 163 -14.94 -7.22 51.49
CA SER A 163 -14.63 -5.82 51.76
C SER A 163 -13.78 -5.22 50.64
N VAL A 164 -14.25 -4.10 50.08
CA VAL A 164 -13.56 -3.30 49.06
C VAL A 164 -12.94 -2.02 49.63
N SER A 165 -12.79 -1.95 50.97
CA SER A 165 -12.41 -0.74 51.70
C SER A 165 -10.96 -0.28 51.44
N ASN A 166 -10.06 -1.22 51.17
CA ASN A 166 -8.67 -0.96 50.78
C ASN A 166 -8.08 -2.14 49.99
N PHE A 167 -6.94 -1.92 49.33
CA PHE A 167 -6.29 -2.93 48.49
C PHE A 167 -5.88 -4.18 49.27
N SER A 168 -5.47 -4.05 50.53
CA SER A 168 -5.06 -5.18 51.36
C SER A 168 -6.23 -6.12 51.66
N GLU A 169 -7.37 -5.56 52.06
CA GLU A 169 -8.60 -6.33 52.32
C GLU A 169 -9.19 -6.95 51.06
N LEU A 170 -9.23 -6.19 49.96
CA LEU A 170 -9.67 -6.70 48.67
C LEU A 170 -8.78 -7.86 48.21
N SER A 171 -7.45 -7.66 48.20
CA SER A 171 -6.51 -8.68 47.74
C SER A 171 -6.59 -9.95 48.60
N ALA A 172 -6.75 -9.84 49.91
CA ALA A 172 -6.93 -11.00 50.79
C ALA A 172 -8.27 -11.74 50.55
N GLY A 173 -9.35 -10.99 50.34
CA GLY A 173 -10.69 -11.57 50.15
C GLY A 173 -10.95 -12.14 48.76
N VAL A 174 -10.39 -11.54 47.71
CA VAL A 174 -10.65 -11.95 46.32
C VAL A 174 -10.15 -13.35 46.01
N PHE A 175 -9.00 -13.75 46.57
CA PHE A 175 -8.45 -15.09 46.37
C PHE A 175 -9.34 -16.15 47.04
N GLY A 176 -9.78 -15.91 48.27
CA GLY A 176 -10.70 -16.81 48.98
C GLY A 176 -12.03 -16.97 48.24
N TRP A 177 -12.61 -15.86 47.77
CA TRP A 177 -13.83 -15.90 46.98
C TRP A 177 -13.67 -16.67 45.66
N LEU A 178 -12.55 -16.46 44.95
CA LEU A 178 -12.30 -17.14 43.68
C LEU A 178 -12.13 -18.66 43.88
N GLU A 179 -11.46 -19.06 44.96
CA GLU A 179 -11.32 -20.47 45.32
C GLU A 179 -12.61 -21.11 45.81
N GLU A 180 -13.54 -20.36 46.38
CA GLU A 180 -14.79 -20.91 46.92
C GLU A 180 -15.91 -20.95 45.85
N TYR A 181 -16.08 -19.87 45.08
CA TYR A 181 -17.24 -19.68 44.20
C TYR A 181 -16.94 -19.83 42.71
N CYS A 182 -15.69 -19.68 42.27
CA CYS A 182 -15.31 -19.67 40.84
C CYS A 182 -14.60 -20.96 40.38
N LYS A 183 -14.59 -22.02 41.20
CA LYS A 183 -14.07 -23.33 40.78
C LYS A 183 -14.95 -23.93 39.66
N PRO A 184 -14.37 -24.70 38.72
CA PRO A 184 -15.11 -25.27 37.59
C PRO A 184 -16.36 -26.07 37.99
N GLN A 185 -16.31 -26.78 39.12
CA GLN A 185 -17.43 -27.55 39.61
C GLN A 185 -18.54 -26.64 40.19
N THR A 186 -18.18 -25.71 41.06
CA THR A 186 -19.11 -24.73 41.65
C THR A 186 -19.80 -23.88 40.58
N LEU A 187 -19.06 -23.46 39.55
CA LEU A 187 -19.63 -22.74 38.41
C LEU A 187 -20.62 -23.61 37.63
N LYS A 188 -20.29 -24.88 37.36
CA LYS A 188 -21.23 -25.80 36.70
C LYS A 188 -22.51 -25.95 37.52
N ASP A 189 -22.39 -26.15 38.82
CA ASP A 189 -23.54 -26.33 39.72
C ASP A 189 -24.41 -25.06 39.76
N THR A 190 -23.78 -23.88 39.80
CA THR A 190 -24.45 -22.58 39.73
C THR A 190 -25.21 -22.41 38.41
N VAL A 191 -24.56 -22.73 37.28
CA VAL A 191 -25.19 -22.70 35.94
C VAL A 191 -26.38 -23.64 35.88
N PHE A 192 -26.24 -24.88 36.36
CA PHE A 192 -27.34 -25.85 36.40
C PHE A 192 -28.50 -25.37 37.28
N GLN A 193 -28.22 -24.77 38.43
CA GLN A 193 -29.23 -24.23 39.33
C GLN A 193 -29.99 -23.05 38.69
N VAL A 194 -29.27 -22.15 38.00
CA VAL A 194 -29.87 -21.03 37.26
C VAL A 194 -30.73 -21.55 36.11
N LEU A 195 -30.23 -22.49 35.30
CA LEU A 195 -30.99 -23.11 34.21
C LEU A 195 -32.26 -23.81 34.72
N ARG A 196 -32.17 -24.53 35.85
CA ARG A 196 -33.32 -25.18 36.47
C ARG A 196 -34.35 -24.17 36.95
N ARG A 197 -33.93 -23.09 37.63
CA ARG A 197 -34.82 -22.01 38.07
C ARG A 197 -35.50 -21.31 36.89
N HIS A 198 -34.73 -21.01 35.85
CA HIS A 198 -35.22 -20.31 34.67
C HIS A 198 -36.18 -21.18 33.85
N SER A 199 -35.90 -22.48 33.70
CA SER A 199 -36.81 -23.43 33.07
C SER A 199 -38.12 -23.63 33.85
N SER A 200 -38.11 -23.49 35.18
CA SER A 200 -39.34 -23.48 35.99
C SER A 200 -40.14 -22.18 35.82
N GLN A 201 -39.48 -21.02 35.71
CA GLN A 201 -40.13 -19.72 35.48
C GLN A 201 -40.78 -19.61 34.10
N MET A 202 -40.19 -20.24 33.08
CA MET A 202 -40.72 -20.24 31.71
C MET A 202 -41.89 -21.23 31.50
N ARG A 203 -42.19 -22.09 32.49
CA ARG A 203 -43.29 -23.08 32.43
C ARG A 203 -44.51 -22.71 33.28
N GLY A 204 -44.44 -21.64 34.07
CA GLY A 204 -45.57 -21.08 34.82
C GLY A 204 -46.18 -19.90 34.10
#